data_AF-A0A7C1IAY9-F1
#
_entry.id   AF-A0A7C1IAY9-F1
#
_cell.length_a   1.000
_cell.length_b   1.000
_cell.length_c   1.000
_cell.angle_alpha   90.00
_cell.angle_beta   90.00
_cell.angle_gamma   90.00
#
_symmetry.space_group_name_H-M   'P 1'
#
loop_
_entity.id
_entity.type
_entity.pdbx_description
1 polymer ?
#
loop_
_entity_poly.entity_id
_entity_poly.type
_entity_poly.pdbx_seq_one_letter_code
_entity_poly.pdbx_strand_id
1 'polypeptide(L)'
;MSRKLILRGVLDPHVHLRGMDWSHKGTFATETAAALAGGYWAVLDMPNTPPATIDPVALKTKLLTLGEQAVCDWGVYFGASQQTQTNVYPQIIEPVCGLKMYNNATTGTLLIDDQATREQHYASWPGTKPIAVHAEGQTVADILALVERYPKPTHFCHISTTEEIRLLREAKSKGLPITIGVTPHHLFLTEDDVQTLGPLGRMKPELKTGADQQALWGAIQEGLVDVIESDHAPHTLVEKASTMPPSGVPGLETTLPLMCTAVREGRLLVDRLIEMVTYRPQQIFNSQPAPDTYTVLDLDTSSIIERDNLHTLCGWSPFEGMRVWGKVIEVWIRGCKVFDGEQVLVQPGFGRNLFGDPES
;
A
#
# COMPACT_ATOMS: atom_id res chain seq x y z
N MET A 1 9.57 -32.15 3.77
CA MET A 1 9.91 -30.98 2.92
C MET A 1 8.93 -29.88 3.26
N SER A 2 9.39 -28.64 3.41
CA SER A 2 8.52 -27.47 3.63
C SER A 2 7.66 -27.20 2.40
N ARG A 3 6.40 -26.81 2.57
CA ARG A 3 5.50 -26.39 1.49
C ARG A 3 5.98 -25.07 0.90
N LYS A 4 6.37 -25.11 -0.37
CA LYS A 4 6.73 -23.91 -1.14
C LYS A 4 5.53 -23.45 -1.97
N LEU A 5 5.30 -22.15 -2.00
CA LEU A 5 4.29 -21.47 -2.80
C LEU A 5 4.99 -20.52 -3.77
N ILE A 6 4.57 -20.54 -5.03
CA ILE A 6 5.05 -19.59 -6.05
C ILE A 6 3.94 -18.55 -6.27
N LEU A 7 4.22 -17.31 -5.91
CA LEU A 7 3.34 -16.17 -6.10
C LEU A 7 3.76 -15.40 -7.35
N ARG A 8 2.88 -15.29 -8.35
CA ARG A 8 3.19 -14.55 -9.58
C ARG A 8 2.95 -13.07 -9.37
N GLY A 9 4.02 -12.31 -9.19
CA GLY A 9 3.99 -10.85 -9.14
C GLY A 9 3.21 -10.27 -7.94
N VAL A 10 3.71 -10.48 -6.72
CA VAL A 10 3.16 -9.80 -5.53
C VAL A 10 3.32 -8.28 -5.63
N LEU A 11 2.21 -7.54 -5.63
CA LEU A 11 2.18 -6.07 -5.80
C LEU A 11 1.59 -5.41 -4.56
N ASP A 12 2.28 -4.40 -4.02
CA ASP A 12 1.70 -3.52 -3.00
C ASP A 12 1.24 -2.20 -3.63
N PRO A 13 -0.07 -1.92 -3.70
CA PRO A 13 -0.55 -0.67 -4.29
C PRO A 13 -0.56 0.52 -3.33
N HIS A 14 -0.13 0.36 -2.07
CA HIS A 14 -0.16 1.41 -1.07
C HIS A 14 1.10 1.42 -0.22
N VAL A 15 2.10 2.15 -0.69
CA VAL A 15 3.33 2.40 0.08
C VAL A 15 3.66 3.87 0.12
N HIS A 16 4.36 4.26 1.17
CA HIS A 16 5.02 5.54 1.31
C HIS A 16 6.52 5.29 1.41
N LEU A 17 7.22 5.21 0.29
CA LEU A 17 8.66 4.96 0.24
C LEU A 17 9.49 6.11 0.81
N ARG A 18 8.84 7.26 1.04
CA ARG A 18 9.47 8.52 1.44
C ARG A 18 10.40 8.97 0.33
N GLY A 19 11.73 8.91 0.52
CA GLY A 19 12.71 9.48 -0.40
C GLY A 19 12.72 11.00 -0.38
N MET A 20 13.45 11.60 -1.33
CA MET A 20 13.54 13.07 -1.50
C MET A 20 13.84 13.79 -0.17
N ASP A 21 13.07 14.81 0.20
CA ASP A 21 13.27 15.61 1.42
C ASP A 21 13.06 14.80 2.71
N TRP A 22 12.46 13.61 2.63
CA TRP A 22 12.25 12.70 3.76
C TRP A 22 13.08 11.43 3.69
N SER A 23 14.19 11.46 2.93
CA SER A 23 15.16 10.36 2.83
C SER A 23 15.69 9.85 4.19
N HIS A 24 15.67 10.67 5.24
CA HIS A 24 16.05 10.25 6.61
C HIS A 24 15.08 9.25 7.26
N LYS A 25 13.84 9.15 6.76
CA LYS A 25 12.84 8.15 7.21
C LYS A 25 12.95 6.84 6.44
N GLY A 26 13.40 6.94 5.19
CA GLY A 26 13.44 5.88 4.19
C GLY A 26 13.85 6.49 2.84
N THR A 27 14.77 5.84 2.14
CA THR A 27 15.13 6.18 0.76
C THR A 27 14.37 5.27 -0.20
N PHE A 28 14.27 5.66 -1.47
CA PHE A 28 13.67 4.76 -2.45
C PHE A 28 14.42 3.43 -2.56
N ALA A 29 15.75 3.44 -2.45
CA ALA A 29 16.56 2.22 -2.45
C ALA A 29 16.28 1.31 -1.24
N THR A 30 16.26 1.87 -0.03
CA THR A 30 16.02 1.09 1.20
C THR A 30 14.61 0.53 1.26
N GLU A 31 13.60 1.31 0.88
CA GLU A 31 12.21 0.86 0.98
C GLU A 31 11.81 -0.08 -0.16
N THR A 32 12.41 0.04 -1.35
CA THR A 32 12.26 -0.99 -2.41
C THR A 32 13.06 -2.26 -2.11
N ALA A 33 14.16 -2.17 -1.37
CA ALA A 33 14.83 -3.36 -0.81
C ALA A 33 13.95 -4.07 0.23
N ALA A 34 13.29 -3.31 1.10
CA ALA A 34 12.27 -3.83 2.03
C ALA A 34 11.10 -4.48 1.28
N ALA A 35 10.71 -3.92 0.13
CA ALA A 35 9.70 -4.54 -0.73
C ALA A 35 10.18 -5.90 -1.29
N LEU A 36 11.41 -6.01 -1.78
CA LEU A 36 11.96 -7.30 -2.22
C LEU A 36 12.02 -8.32 -1.09
N ALA A 37 12.48 -7.92 0.10
CA ALA A 37 12.51 -8.79 1.28
C ALA A 37 11.10 -9.22 1.73
N GLY A 38 10.10 -8.34 1.56
CA GLY A 38 8.68 -8.64 1.74
C GLY A 38 8.04 -9.47 0.63
N GLY A 39 8.79 -9.79 -0.44
CA GLY A 39 8.35 -10.64 -1.54
C GLY A 39 7.66 -9.91 -2.68
N TYR A 40 7.71 -8.58 -2.72
CA TYR A 40 7.07 -7.77 -3.75
C TYR A 40 7.96 -7.63 -4.98
N TRP A 41 7.41 -7.81 -6.18
CA TRP A 41 8.12 -7.47 -7.42
C TRP A 41 7.96 -5.99 -7.76
N ALA A 42 6.85 -5.40 -7.32
CA ALA A 42 6.56 -4.00 -7.52
C ALA A 42 5.75 -3.37 -6.39
N VAL A 43 5.86 -2.05 -6.28
CA VAL A 43 5.14 -1.22 -5.30
C VAL A 43 4.64 0.08 -5.93
N LEU A 44 3.52 0.63 -5.43
CA LEU A 44 2.95 1.90 -5.91
C LEU A 44 3.04 2.98 -4.84
N ASP A 45 3.90 3.98 -5.09
CA ASP A 45 4.27 4.99 -4.11
C ASP A 45 3.31 6.19 -4.08
N MET A 46 2.89 6.53 -2.87
CA MET A 46 1.94 7.60 -2.57
C MET A 46 2.56 9.01 -2.73
N PRO A 47 1.77 10.05 -3.04
CA PRO A 47 2.29 11.33 -3.50
C PRO A 47 2.67 12.32 -2.38
N ASN A 48 2.65 11.90 -1.11
CA ASN A 48 2.76 12.78 0.05
C ASN A 48 4.18 12.95 0.61
N THR A 49 5.22 12.58 -0.16
CA THR A 49 6.62 12.95 0.14
C THR A 49 6.90 14.34 -0.41
N PRO A 50 7.52 15.27 0.33
CA PRO A 50 7.95 16.56 -0.20
C PRO A 50 9.12 16.44 -1.20
N PRO A 51 9.08 17.15 -2.35
CA PRO A 51 7.93 17.91 -2.85
C PRO A 51 6.76 16.98 -3.23
N ALA A 52 5.57 17.28 -2.72
CA ALA A 52 4.39 16.44 -2.95
C ALA A 52 4.09 16.34 -4.44
N THR A 53 3.70 15.17 -4.92
CA THR A 53 3.52 14.86 -6.34
C THR A 53 2.18 15.40 -6.86
N ILE A 54 2.00 16.72 -6.82
CA ILE A 54 0.74 17.42 -7.13
C ILE A 54 0.81 18.31 -8.37
N ASP A 55 1.99 18.44 -8.97
CA ASP A 55 2.23 19.16 -10.21
C ASP A 55 3.19 18.39 -11.13
N PRO A 56 3.25 18.70 -12.44
CA PRO A 56 4.11 17.98 -13.39
C PRO A 56 5.61 18.02 -13.07
N VAL A 57 6.10 19.09 -12.43
CA VAL A 57 7.52 19.23 -12.08
C VAL A 57 7.87 18.31 -10.91
N ALA A 58 7.03 18.29 -9.86
CA ALA A 58 7.18 17.36 -8.75
C ALA A 58 7.07 15.90 -9.21
N LEU A 59 6.13 15.60 -10.11
CA LEU A 59 6.02 14.28 -10.74
C LEU A 59 7.29 13.90 -11.49
N LYS A 60 7.79 14.74 -12.40
CA LYS A 60 9.02 14.45 -13.13
C LYS A 60 10.20 14.21 -12.19
N THR A 61 10.34 15.04 -11.16
CA THR A 61 11.41 14.90 -10.15
C THR A 61 11.33 13.55 -9.45
N LYS A 62 10.13 13.13 -9.04
CA LYS A 62 9.92 11.86 -8.37
C LYS A 62 10.20 10.66 -9.26
N LEU A 63 9.70 10.67 -10.49
CA LEU A 63 9.93 9.61 -11.47
C LEU A 63 11.42 9.38 -11.72
N LEU A 64 12.19 10.45 -11.94
CA LEU A 64 13.64 10.36 -12.15
C LEU A 64 14.36 9.84 -10.90
N THR A 65 14.08 10.43 -9.73
CA THR A 65 14.77 10.07 -8.48
C THR A 65 14.47 8.62 -8.06
N LEU A 66 13.23 8.17 -8.22
CA LEU A 66 12.82 6.80 -7.95
C LEU A 66 13.45 5.83 -8.97
N GLY A 67 13.49 6.21 -10.24
CA GLY A 67 14.13 5.43 -11.30
C GLY A 67 15.64 5.22 -11.12
N GLU A 68 16.35 6.16 -10.51
CA GLU A 68 17.78 6.01 -10.19
C GLU A 68 18.06 5.12 -8.97
N GLN A 69 17.06 4.90 -8.11
CA GLN A 69 17.25 4.28 -6.80
C GLN A 69 16.56 2.93 -6.63
N ALA A 70 15.43 2.71 -7.28
CA ALA A 70 14.58 1.54 -7.02
C ALA A 70 15.25 0.22 -7.41
N VAL A 71 15.10 -0.80 -6.57
CA VAL A 71 15.59 -2.17 -6.81
C VAL A 71 14.48 -3.16 -7.19
N CYS A 72 13.21 -2.76 -7.05
CA CYS A 72 12.04 -3.47 -7.58
C CYS A 72 11.30 -2.57 -8.58
N ASP A 73 10.38 -3.13 -9.38
CA ASP A 73 9.57 -2.30 -10.28
C ASP A 73 8.60 -1.41 -9.48
N TRP A 74 8.09 -0.35 -10.09
CA TRP A 74 7.38 0.67 -9.32
C TRP A 74 6.38 1.47 -10.15
N GLY A 75 5.47 2.13 -9.46
CA GLY A 75 4.62 3.18 -10.00
C GLY A 75 4.45 4.30 -8.98
N VAL A 76 3.96 5.45 -9.42
CA VAL A 76 3.68 6.59 -8.54
C VAL A 76 2.25 7.08 -8.73
N TYR A 77 1.60 7.47 -7.64
CA TYR A 77 0.34 8.20 -7.72
C TYR A 77 0.61 9.68 -7.99
N PHE A 78 -0.35 10.33 -8.66
CA PHE A 78 -0.49 11.78 -8.61
C PHE A 78 -1.37 12.18 -7.42
N GLY A 79 -1.06 13.27 -6.74
CA GLY A 79 -1.83 13.76 -5.61
C GLY A 79 -2.91 14.74 -6.03
N ALA A 80 -4.15 14.47 -5.60
CA ALA A 80 -5.15 15.51 -5.49
C ALA A 80 -4.86 16.37 -4.26
N SER A 81 -5.06 17.67 -4.38
CA SER A 81 -4.91 18.63 -3.29
C SER A 81 -5.71 19.88 -3.61
N GLN A 82 -5.92 20.73 -2.59
CA GLN A 82 -6.54 22.04 -2.77
C GLN A 82 -5.77 22.96 -3.75
N GLN A 83 -4.50 22.67 -4.02
CA GLN A 83 -3.62 23.44 -4.90
C GLN A 83 -3.48 22.83 -6.30
N THR A 84 -3.93 21.58 -6.49
CA THR A 84 -3.74 20.85 -7.73
C THR A 84 -4.63 21.44 -8.83
N GLN A 85 -4.02 21.90 -9.92
CA GLN A 85 -4.78 22.39 -11.07
C GLN A 85 -5.26 21.21 -11.91
N THR A 86 -6.57 20.93 -11.93
CA THR A 86 -7.10 19.71 -12.57
C THR A 86 -6.93 19.64 -14.09
N ASN A 87 -6.65 20.77 -14.75
CA ASN A 87 -6.33 20.84 -16.18
C ASN A 87 -5.00 20.14 -16.55
N VAL A 88 -4.15 19.80 -15.57
CA VAL A 88 -2.91 19.05 -15.81
C VAL A 88 -3.15 17.56 -15.98
N TYR A 89 -4.28 17.02 -15.55
CA TYR A 89 -4.52 15.57 -15.54
C TYR A 89 -4.35 14.88 -16.89
N PRO A 90 -4.85 15.42 -18.02
CA PRO A 90 -4.61 14.81 -19.32
C PRO A 90 -3.12 14.71 -19.71
N GLN A 91 -2.25 15.55 -19.13
CA GLN A 91 -0.82 15.59 -19.43
C GLN A 91 -0.01 14.60 -18.58
N ILE A 92 -0.54 14.20 -17.41
CA ILE A 92 0.17 13.35 -16.44
C ILE A 92 -0.44 11.95 -16.28
N ILE A 93 -1.56 11.67 -16.94
CA ILE A 93 -2.30 10.41 -16.74
C ILE A 93 -1.50 9.19 -17.13
N GLU A 94 -0.65 9.27 -18.16
CA GLU A 94 0.14 8.13 -18.65
C GLU A 94 1.19 7.65 -17.63
N PRO A 95 2.13 8.48 -17.13
CA PRO A 95 3.21 8.02 -16.26
C PRO A 95 2.82 7.67 -14.81
N VAL A 96 1.54 7.79 -14.42
CA VAL A 96 1.07 7.54 -13.03
C VAL A 96 0.20 6.30 -12.93
N CYS A 97 0.16 5.66 -11.77
CA CYS A 97 -0.71 4.50 -11.54
C CYS A 97 -2.18 4.89 -11.26
N GLY A 98 -2.41 6.13 -10.82
CA GLY A 98 -3.72 6.63 -10.44
C GLY A 98 -3.65 7.99 -9.76
N LEU A 99 -4.80 8.48 -9.31
CA LEU A 99 -4.92 9.68 -8.47
C LEU A 99 -5.10 9.24 -7.02
N LYS A 100 -4.32 9.80 -6.07
CA LYS A 100 -4.57 9.62 -4.63
C LYS A 100 -5.23 10.87 -4.06
N MET A 101 -6.36 10.69 -3.38
CA MET A 101 -7.06 11.72 -2.62
C MET A 101 -6.97 11.44 -1.12
N TYR A 102 -6.54 12.43 -0.35
CA TYR A 102 -6.56 12.37 1.10
C TYR A 102 -7.75 13.15 1.65
N ASN A 103 -8.81 12.46 2.06
CA ASN A 103 -10.05 13.10 2.47
C ASN A 103 -10.21 13.21 4.00
N ASN A 104 -9.26 12.62 4.74
CA ASN A 104 -9.12 12.73 6.20
C ASN A 104 -7.66 13.01 6.57
N ALA A 105 -7.38 13.09 7.87
CA ALA A 105 -6.08 13.47 8.40
C ALA A 105 -4.94 12.68 7.73
N THR A 106 -3.99 13.40 7.15
CA THR A 106 -2.83 12.85 6.44
C THR A 106 -1.56 13.59 6.85
N THR A 107 -0.41 13.03 6.49
CA THR A 107 0.86 13.74 6.62
C THR A 107 1.01 14.74 5.47
N GLY A 108 1.37 15.99 5.79
CA GLY A 108 1.56 17.06 4.81
C GLY A 108 0.29 17.89 4.59
N THR A 109 0.18 18.51 3.42
CA THR A 109 -0.85 19.53 3.10
C THR A 109 -1.89 19.05 2.10
N LEU A 110 -2.04 17.73 1.91
CA LEU A 110 -2.87 17.13 0.86
C LEU A 110 -4.33 16.89 1.26
N LEU A 111 -4.74 17.30 2.46
CA LEU A 111 -6.11 17.11 2.95
C LEU A 111 -7.11 17.88 2.07
N ILE A 112 -8.13 17.18 1.60
CA ILE A 112 -9.32 17.72 0.95
C ILE A 112 -10.53 17.47 1.85
N ASP A 113 -10.87 18.47 2.64
CA ASP A 113 -11.93 18.42 3.66
C ASP A 113 -13.29 18.90 3.16
N ASP A 114 -13.38 19.48 1.95
CA ASP A 114 -14.62 19.95 1.35
C ASP A 114 -15.08 19.13 0.14
N GLN A 115 -16.41 18.97 0.01
CA GLN A 115 -17.01 18.15 -1.04
C GLN A 115 -16.87 18.76 -2.44
N ALA A 116 -16.83 20.10 -2.56
CA ALA A 116 -16.77 20.76 -3.85
C ALA A 116 -15.43 20.52 -4.54
N THR A 117 -14.32 20.59 -3.81
CA THR A 117 -12.99 20.24 -4.30
C THR A 117 -12.91 18.75 -4.67
N ARG A 118 -13.47 17.86 -3.85
CA ARG A 118 -13.53 16.42 -4.20
C ARG A 118 -14.27 16.19 -5.52
N GLU A 119 -15.41 16.85 -5.70
CA GLU A 119 -16.20 16.78 -6.93
C GLU A 119 -15.43 17.28 -8.15
N GLN A 120 -14.70 18.39 -8.02
CA GLN A 120 -13.86 18.91 -9.11
C GLN A 120 -12.83 17.89 -9.58
N HIS A 121 -12.17 17.18 -8.66
CA HIS A 121 -11.22 16.12 -8.99
C HIS A 121 -11.90 14.94 -9.69
N TYR A 122 -13.02 14.44 -9.15
CA TYR A 122 -13.78 13.34 -9.74
C TYR A 122 -14.28 13.66 -11.16
N ALA A 123 -14.78 14.87 -11.37
CA ALA A 123 -15.25 15.33 -12.67
C ALA A 123 -14.11 15.48 -13.69
N SER A 124 -12.91 15.85 -13.24
CA SER A 124 -11.78 16.17 -14.12
C SER A 124 -10.84 15.00 -14.40
N TRP A 125 -10.76 14.00 -13.51
CA TRP A 125 -9.83 12.88 -13.66
C TRP A 125 -10.13 12.05 -14.93
N PRO A 126 -9.22 11.97 -15.91
CA PRO A 126 -9.49 11.34 -17.19
C PRO A 126 -9.22 9.84 -17.17
N GLY A 127 -9.70 9.15 -18.21
CA GLY A 127 -9.38 7.74 -18.46
C GLY A 127 -9.98 6.77 -17.44
N THR A 128 -9.31 5.63 -17.29
CA THR A 128 -9.77 4.45 -16.54
C THR A 128 -8.89 4.10 -15.35
N LYS A 129 -7.83 4.88 -15.09
CA LYS A 129 -6.94 4.65 -13.94
C LYS A 129 -7.68 4.99 -12.62
N PRO A 130 -7.45 4.23 -11.55
CA PRO A 130 -8.21 4.38 -10.32
C PRO A 130 -7.95 5.70 -9.60
N ILE A 131 -8.97 6.17 -8.89
CA ILE A 131 -8.86 7.14 -7.83
C ILE A 131 -8.74 6.37 -6.51
N ALA A 132 -7.54 6.33 -5.92
CA ALA A 132 -7.32 5.78 -4.59
C ALA A 132 -7.69 6.82 -3.54
N VAL A 133 -8.49 6.45 -2.53
CA VAL A 133 -9.00 7.37 -1.52
C VAL A 133 -8.62 6.91 -0.12
N HIS A 134 -8.02 7.84 0.64
CA HIS A 134 -8.07 7.77 2.10
C HIS A 134 -9.43 8.35 2.52
N ALA A 135 -10.31 7.51 3.03
CA ALA A 135 -11.65 7.91 3.49
C ALA A 135 -12.00 7.13 4.76
N GLU A 136 -12.30 7.85 5.84
CA GLU A 136 -12.67 7.31 7.16
C GLU A 136 -14.10 7.70 7.53
N GLY A 137 -14.88 6.75 8.04
CA GLY A 137 -16.24 6.98 8.54
C GLY A 137 -17.17 7.62 7.51
N GLN A 138 -17.77 8.77 7.86
CA GLN A 138 -18.72 9.49 6.99
C GLN A 138 -18.11 9.85 5.62
N THR A 139 -16.80 10.06 5.55
CA THR A 139 -16.12 10.37 4.30
C THR A 139 -16.23 9.24 3.27
N VAL A 140 -16.40 7.98 3.70
CA VAL A 140 -16.69 6.88 2.77
C VAL A 140 -18.01 7.11 2.04
N ALA A 141 -19.07 7.50 2.76
CA ALA A 141 -20.36 7.79 2.14
C ALA A 141 -20.31 9.01 1.21
N ASP A 142 -19.55 10.04 1.59
CA ASP A 142 -19.37 11.25 0.77
C ASP A 142 -18.67 10.94 -0.57
N ILE A 143 -17.67 10.05 -0.54
CA ILE A 143 -16.98 9.58 -1.75
C ILE A 143 -17.89 8.66 -2.57
N LEU A 144 -18.65 7.77 -1.93
CA LEU A 144 -19.61 6.90 -2.65
C LEU A 144 -20.64 7.73 -3.43
N ALA A 145 -21.13 8.85 -2.89
CA ALA A 145 -22.00 9.76 -3.62
C ALA A 145 -21.32 10.36 -4.87
N LEU A 146 -20.01 10.60 -4.83
CA LEU A 146 -19.24 11.00 -6.02
C LEU A 146 -19.09 9.87 -7.02
N VAL A 147 -18.87 8.64 -6.56
CA VAL A 147 -18.80 7.46 -7.45
C VAL A 147 -20.13 7.21 -8.16
N GLU A 148 -21.26 7.38 -7.47
CA GLU A 148 -22.59 7.27 -8.07
C GLU A 148 -22.81 8.33 -9.17
N ARG A 149 -22.34 9.57 -8.94
CA ARG A 149 -22.48 10.67 -9.89
C ARG A 149 -21.46 10.65 -11.03
N TYR A 150 -20.24 10.22 -10.72
CA TYR A 150 -19.09 10.12 -11.61
C TYR A 150 -18.51 8.71 -11.47
N PRO A 151 -18.99 7.72 -12.24
CA PRO A 151 -18.63 6.30 -12.09
C PRO A 151 -17.19 6.01 -12.54
N LYS A 152 -16.24 6.56 -11.81
CA LYS A 152 -14.80 6.39 -11.95
C LYS A 152 -14.34 5.21 -11.08
N PRO A 153 -13.45 4.34 -11.58
CA PRO A 153 -12.83 3.31 -10.75
C PRO A 153 -12.26 3.92 -9.48
N THR A 154 -12.75 3.51 -8.32
CA THR A 154 -12.36 4.07 -7.02
C THR A 154 -11.86 2.95 -6.12
N HIS A 155 -10.66 3.11 -5.58
CA HIS A 155 -10.08 2.18 -4.62
C HIS A 155 -10.11 2.80 -3.22
N PHE A 156 -10.89 2.21 -2.33
CA PHE A 156 -10.94 2.61 -0.93
C PHE A 156 -9.79 1.96 -0.17
N CYS A 157 -8.82 2.77 0.22
CA CYS A 157 -7.64 2.32 0.93
C CYS A 157 -7.95 1.95 2.38
N HIS A 158 -7.18 1.00 2.92
CA HIS A 158 -7.01 0.70 4.35
C HIS A 158 -8.30 0.79 5.18
N ILE A 159 -9.37 0.15 4.72
CA ILE A 159 -10.65 0.11 5.43
C ILE A 159 -10.46 -0.57 6.78
N SER A 160 -11.04 0.03 7.82
CA SER A 160 -10.69 -0.31 9.21
C SER A 160 -11.90 -0.62 10.09
N THR A 161 -13.13 -0.30 9.66
CA THR A 161 -14.33 -0.45 10.50
C THR A 161 -15.44 -1.30 9.88
N THR A 162 -16.29 -1.84 10.75
CA THR A 162 -17.51 -2.57 10.39
C THR A 162 -18.47 -1.72 9.55
N GLU A 163 -18.61 -0.44 9.89
CA GLU A 163 -19.54 0.47 9.22
C GLU A 163 -19.09 0.80 7.80
N GLU A 164 -17.80 1.03 7.60
CA GLU A 164 -17.23 1.24 6.25
C GLU A 164 -17.44 -0.01 5.38
N ILE A 165 -17.21 -1.21 5.92
CA ILE A 165 -17.48 -2.48 5.25
C ILE A 165 -18.97 -2.62 4.86
N ARG A 166 -19.89 -2.18 5.73
CA ARG A 166 -21.34 -2.20 5.44
C ARG A 166 -21.66 -1.30 4.23
N LEU A 167 -21.17 -0.06 4.24
CA LEU A 167 -21.39 0.90 3.15
C LEU A 167 -20.82 0.40 1.82
N LEU A 168 -19.58 -0.13 1.84
CA LEU A 168 -18.90 -0.60 0.64
C LEU A 168 -19.52 -1.90 0.10
N ARG A 169 -20.05 -2.78 0.96
CA ARG A 169 -20.85 -3.94 0.53
C ARG A 169 -22.10 -3.51 -0.24
N GLU A 170 -22.83 -2.52 0.30
CA GLU A 170 -24.00 -1.98 -0.38
C GLU A 170 -23.64 -1.37 -1.74
N ALA A 171 -22.58 -0.57 -1.79
CA ALA A 171 -22.07 0.02 -3.03
C ALA A 171 -21.69 -1.04 -4.07
N LYS A 172 -20.98 -2.11 -3.68
CA LYS A 172 -20.67 -3.23 -4.59
C LYS A 172 -21.93 -3.95 -5.07
N SER A 173 -22.93 -4.14 -4.21
CA SER A 173 -24.20 -4.77 -4.58
C SER A 173 -24.99 -3.97 -5.62
N LYS A 174 -24.81 -2.64 -5.65
CA LYS A 174 -25.35 -1.73 -6.67
C LYS A 174 -24.52 -1.72 -7.97
N GLY A 175 -23.39 -2.45 -8.01
CA GLY A 175 -22.51 -2.51 -9.17
C GLY A 175 -21.62 -1.27 -9.34
N LEU A 176 -21.43 -0.46 -8.29
CA LEU A 176 -20.52 0.69 -8.37
C LEU A 176 -19.07 0.22 -8.61
N PRO A 177 -18.26 0.96 -9.40
CA PRO A 177 -16.91 0.57 -9.78
C PRO A 177 -15.90 0.83 -8.64
N ILE A 178 -16.13 0.18 -7.50
CA ILE A 178 -15.32 0.34 -6.30
C ILE A 178 -14.53 -0.92 -5.96
N THR A 179 -13.37 -0.71 -5.35
CA THR A 179 -12.56 -1.78 -4.74
C THR A 179 -12.12 -1.40 -3.34
N ILE A 180 -11.72 -2.39 -2.54
CA ILE A 180 -11.49 -2.30 -1.11
C ILE A 180 -10.12 -2.88 -0.76
N GLY A 181 -9.26 -2.04 -0.19
CA GLY A 181 -8.00 -2.42 0.43
C GLY A 181 -8.14 -2.51 1.96
N VAL A 182 -7.47 -3.47 2.57
CA VAL A 182 -7.29 -3.56 4.02
C VAL A 182 -5.83 -3.86 4.34
N THR A 183 -5.39 -3.48 5.54
CA THR A 183 -3.98 -3.57 5.93
C THR A 183 -3.75 -4.65 6.99
N PRO A 184 -2.56 -5.26 7.06
CA PRO A 184 -2.22 -6.19 8.13
C PRO A 184 -2.37 -5.62 9.54
N HIS A 185 -2.04 -4.35 9.78
CA HIS A 185 -2.16 -3.78 11.13
C HIS A 185 -3.62 -3.70 11.60
N HIS A 186 -4.58 -3.40 10.73
CA HIS A 186 -6.01 -3.49 11.06
C HIS A 186 -6.54 -4.93 11.19
N LEU A 187 -5.81 -5.94 10.69
CA LEU A 187 -6.19 -7.35 10.75
C LEU A 187 -5.59 -8.11 11.95
N PHE A 188 -4.44 -7.65 12.45
CA PHE A 188 -3.65 -8.33 13.47
C PHE A 188 -3.52 -7.55 14.78
N LEU A 189 -3.79 -6.24 14.76
CA LEU A 189 -3.79 -5.39 15.96
C LEU A 189 -5.17 -4.78 16.16
N THR A 190 -5.48 -4.41 17.40
CA THR A 190 -6.70 -3.70 17.81
C THR A 190 -6.35 -2.52 18.71
N GLU A 191 -7.36 -1.76 19.12
CA GLU A 191 -7.23 -0.71 20.12
C GLU A 191 -6.65 -1.21 21.46
N ASP A 192 -6.78 -2.51 21.77
CA ASP A 192 -6.21 -3.12 22.98
C ASP A 192 -4.67 -3.10 22.98
N ASP A 193 -4.06 -3.06 21.78
CA ASP A 193 -2.60 -3.03 21.61
C ASP A 193 -2.02 -1.61 21.77
N VAL A 194 -2.86 -0.56 21.70
CA VAL A 194 -2.42 0.85 21.67
C VAL A 194 -1.62 1.20 22.92
N GLN A 195 -2.04 0.72 24.09
CA GLN A 195 -1.33 1.01 25.34
C GLN A 195 0.08 0.41 25.33
N THR A 196 0.24 -0.82 24.82
CA THR A 196 1.52 -1.53 24.78
C THR A 196 2.45 -0.96 23.71
N LEU A 197 1.90 -0.66 22.52
CA LEU A 197 2.66 -0.10 21.41
C LEU A 197 3.04 1.36 21.63
N GLY A 198 2.26 2.10 22.44
CA GLY A 198 2.43 3.52 22.63
C GLY A 198 2.48 4.27 21.29
N PRO A 199 3.46 5.17 21.06
CA PRO A 199 3.54 5.88 19.79
C PRO A 199 3.76 5.00 18.56
N LEU A 200 4.33 3.80 18.71
CA LEU A 200 4.56 2.87 17.60
C LEU A 200 3.25 2.29 17.04
N GLY A 201 2.16 2.36 17.80
CA GLY A 201 0.81 2.02 17.35
C GLY A 201 0.05 3.17 16.69
N ARG A 202 0.65 4.37 16.58
CA ARG A 202 -0.02 5.53 15.98
C ARG A 202 -0.01 5.45 14.46
N MET A 203 -1.20 5.32 13.88
CA MET A 203 -1.45 5.23 12.43
C MET A 203 -2.78 5.90 12.06
N LYS A 204 -3.05 6.04 10.75
CA LYS A 204 -4.34 6.52 10.22
C LYS A 204 -4.75 5.62 9.06
N PRO A 205 -5.95 4.99 9.09
CA PRO A 205 -6.91 4.99 10.20
C PRO A 205 -6.32 4.45 11.50
N GLU A 206 -6.86 4.86 12.64
CA GLU A 206 -6.39 4.36 13.95
C GLU A 206 -6.81 2.89 14.15
N LEU A 207 -6.06 2.15 14.96
CA LEU A 207 -6.48 0.81 15.40
C LEU A 207 -7.88 0.85 16.01
N LYS A 208 -8.69 -0.15 15.68
CA LYS A 208 -10.12 -0.22 16.00
C LYS A 208 -10.44 -1.36 16.95
N THR A 209 -11.71 -1.53 17.27
CA THR A 209 -12.19 -2.57 18.18
C THR A 209 -11.92 -3.98 17.62
N GLY A 210 -11.92 -4.99 18.50
CA GLY A 210 -11.90 -6.39 18.06
C GLY A 210 -13.10 -6.79 17.20
N ALA A 211 -14.24 -6.11 17.34
CA ALA A 211 -15.41 -6.33 16.49
C ALA A 211 -15.17 -5.84 15.05
N ASP A 212 -14.52 -4.68 14.90
CA ASP A 212 -14.12 -4.16 13.60
C ASP A 212 -13.12 -5.09 12.92
N GLN A 213 -12.10 -5.56 13.66
CA GLN A 213 -11.15 -6.55 13.15
C GLN A 213 -11.86 -7.82 12.66
N GLN A 214 -12.82 -8.35 13.42
CA GLN A 214 -13.62 -9.51 13.02
C GLN A 214 -14.44 -9.24 11.75
N ALA A 215 -15.03 -8.05 11.61
CA ALA A 215 -15.77 -7.67 10.41
C ALA A 215 -14.87 -7.62 9.16
N LEU A 216 -13.63 -7.15 9.29
CA LEU A 216 -12.63 -7.18 8.20
C LEU A 216 -12.29 -8.62 7.80
N TRP A 217 -12.05 -9.52 8.75
CA TRP A 217 -11.82 -10.93 8.46
C TRP A 217 -13.03 -11.60 7.79
N GLY A 218 -14.25 -11.30 8.26
CA GLY A 218 -15.48 -11.76 7.61
C GLY A 218 -15.59 -11.26 6.17
N ALA A 219 -15.31 -9.98 5.93
CA ALA A 219 -15.30 -9.40 4.58
C ALA A 219 -14.27 -10.04 3.65
N ILE A 220 -13.10 -10.45 4.16
CA ILE A 220 -12.11 -11.22 3.40
C ILE A 220 -12.66 -12.60 3.03
N GLN A 221 -13.27 -13.31 3.98
CA GLN A 221 -13.83 -14.65 3.76
C GLN A 221 -15.00 -14.63 2.77
N GLU A 222 -15.80 -13.57 2.78
CA GLU A 222 -16.90 -13.33 1.83
C GLU A 222 -16.41 -12.91 0.43
N GLY A 223 -15.12 -12.67 0.23
CA GLY A 223 -14.56 -12.17 -1.03
C GLY A 223 -14.89 -10.70 -1.31
N LEU A 224 -15.30 -9.94 -0.29
CA LEU A 224 -15.61 -8.52 -0.41
C LEU A 224 -14.34 -7.66 -0.51
N VAL A 225 -13.29 -8.01 0.25
CA VAL A 225 -11.99 -7.31 0.22
C VAL A 225 -11.19 -7.73 -1.01
N ASP A 226 -10.68 -6.74 -1.74
CA ASP A 226 -9.97 -6.98 -2.99
C ASP A 226 -8.46 -7.11 -2.82
N VAL A 227 -7.89 -6.32 -1.91
CA VAL A 227 -6.44 -6.17 -1.79
C VAL A 227 -6.01 -6.21 -0.33
N ILE A 228 -4.90 -6.87 -0.05
CA ILE A 228 -4.11 -6.63 1.16
C ILE A 228 -2.99 -5.66 0.79
N GLU A 229 -2.99 -4.50 1.42
CA GLU A 229 -2.00 -3.43 1.18
C GLU A 229 -1.26 -3.09 2.47
N SER A 230 0.05 -2.85 2.42
CA SER A 230 0.80 -2.66 3.65
C SER A 230 0.52 -1.32 4.32
N ASP A 231 0.17 -0.30 3.52
CA ASP A 231 0.25 1.12 3.91
C ASP A 231 1.59 1.40 4.61
N HIS A 232 2.67 0.87 4.00
CA HIS A 232 4.01 1.00 4.57
C HIS A 232 4.38 2.47 4.66
N ALA A 233 4.43 2.98 5.90
CA ALA A 233 4.59 4.39 6.21
C ALA A 233 5.70 4.58 7.26
N PRO A 234 6.97 4.45 6.86
CA PRO A 234 8.10 4.46 7.77
C PRO A 234 8.32 5.85 8.35
N HIS A 235 8.70 5.87 9.62
CA HIS A 235 9.05 7.04 10.42
C HIS A 235 10.15 6.63 11.39
N THR A 236 11.11 7.51 11.66
CA THR A 236 12.19 7.14 12.59
C THR A 236 11.66 6.98 14.01
N LEU A 237 12.33 6.15 14.84
CA LEU A 237 11.98 6.02 16.26
C LEU A 237 12.03 7.38 16.99
N VAL A 238 12.93 8.29 16.60
CA VAL A 238 13.03 9.65 17.14
C VAL A 238 11.75 10.44 16.87
N GLU A 239 11.22 10.37 15.64
CA GLU A 239 9.98 11.05 15.28
C GLU A 239 8.77 10.43 16.02
N LYS A 240 8.72 9.09 16.11
CA LYS A 240 7.69 8.38 16.88
C LYS A 240 7.78 8.70 18.38
N ALA A 241 8.93 9.05 18.92
CA ALA A 241 9.09 9.45 20.32
C ALA A 241 8.85 10.96 20.56
N SER A 242 8.56 11.75 19.52
CA SER A 242 8.34 13.19 19.65
C SER A 242 7.04 13.54 20.38
N THR A 243 6.84 14.82 20.70
CA THR A 243 5.63 15.31 21.37
C THR A 243 4.37 15.21 20.50
N MET A 244 4.53 15.25 19.18
CA MET A 244 3.47 15.06 18.20
C MET A 244 3.90 13.98 17.21
N PRO A 245 3.87 12.71 17.63
CA PRO A 245 4.40 11.63 16.81
C PRO A 245 3.57 11.47 15.53
N PRO A 246 4.21 11.24 14.37
CA PRO A 246 3.50 11.09 13.11
C PRO A 246 2.73 9.76 13.08
N SER A 247 1.64 9.76 12.33
CA SER A 247 0.87 8.54 12.03
C SER A 247 1.54 7.77 10.89
N GLY A 248 1.72 6.47 11.10
CA GLY A 248 2.29 5.56 10.10
C GLY A 248 3.14 4.47 10.76
N VAL A 249 3.11 3.28 10.14
CA VAL A 249 3.88 2.10 10.55
C VAL A 249 4.50 1.44 9.32
N PRO A 250 5.71 0.86 9.41
CA PRO A 250 6.27 0.06 8.33
C PRO A 250 5.58 -1.31 8.23
N GLY A 251 5.21 -1.73 7.01
CA GLY A 251 4.47 -2.98 6.79
C GLY A 251 5.05 -3.97 5.77
N LEU A 252 5.77 -3.51 4.74
CA LEU A 252 6.27 -4.32 3.60
C LEU A 252 6.79 -5.70 4.00
N GLU A 253 7.81 -5.77 4.86
CA GLU A 253 8.47 -7.04 5.20
C GLU A 253 7.63 -7.99 6.07
N THR A 254 6.58 -7.45 6.70
CA THR A 254 5.74 -8.20 7.66
C THR A 254 4.41 -8.67 7.08
N THR A 255 3.94 -8.07 5.97
CA THR A 255 2.64 -8.37 5.37
C THR A 255 2.49 -9.85 5.01
N LEU A 256 3.36 -10.40 4.15
CA LEU A 256 3.23 -11.81 3.74
C LEU A 256 3.38 -12.79 4.91
N PRO A 257 4.37 -12.66 5.83
CA PRO A 257 4.44 -13.51 7.02
C PRO A 257 3.19 -13.46 7.91
N LEU A 258 2.63 -12.27 8.15
CA LEU A 258 1.38 -12.14 8.91
C LEU A 258 0.23 -12.87 8.18
N MET A 259 0.03 -12.61 6.90
CA MET A 259 -1.05 -13.24 6.16
C MET A 259 -0.88 -14.76 6.02
N CYS A 260 0.35 -15.27 5.92
CA CYS A 260 0.64 -16.70 5.93
C CYS A 260 0.40 -17.34 7.30
N THR A 261 0.61 -16.59 8.37
CA THR A 261 0.19 -17.00 9.72
C THR A 261 -1.32 -17.19 9.78
N ALA A 262 -2.11 -16.27 9.23
CA ALA A 262 -3.56 -16.45 9.13
C ALA A 262 -3.97 -17.64 8.26
N VAL A 263 -3.22 -17.95 7.19
CA VAL A 263 -3.44 -19.17 6.39
C VAL A 263 -3.17 -20.42 7.23
N ARG A 264 -2.07 -20.43 7.98
CA ARG A 264 -1.72 -21.56 8.86
C ARG A 264 -2.73 -21.78 9.98
N GLU A 265 -3.27 -20.70 10.53
CA GLU A 265 -4.31 -20.72 11.57
C GLU A 265 -5.70 -21.07 11.04
N GLY A 266 -5.87 -21.24 9.72
CA GLY A 266 -7.16 -21.56 9.11
C GLY A 266 -8.12 -20.37 9.03
N ARG A 267 -7.64 -19.14 9.28
CA ARG A 267 -8.43 -17.89 9.18
C ARG A 267 -8.58 -17.42 7.74
N LEU A 268 -7.62 -17.77 6.88
CA LEU A 268 -7.54 -17.38 5.47
C LEU A 268 -7.25 -18.60 4.58
N LEU A 269 -7.95 -18.71 3.46
CA LEU A 269 -7.58 -19.69 2.43
C LEU A 269 -6.38 -19.20 1.62
N VAL A 270 -5.45 -20.10 1.29
CA VAL A 270 -4.25 -19.76 0.52
C VAL A 270 -4.60 -19.15 -0.84
N ASP A 271 -5.63 -19.65 -1.53
CA ASP A 271 -6.06 -19.11 -2.82
C ASP A 271 -6.55 -17.66 -2.70
N ARG A 272 -7.24 -17.33 -1.61
CA ARG A 272 -7.69 -15.97 -1.32
C ARG A 272 -6.52 -15.04 -1.00
N LEU A 273 -5.50 -15.53 -0.30
CA LEU A 273 -4.23 -14.79 -0.12
C LEU A 273 -3.60 -14.48 -1.47
N ILE A 274 -3.40 -15.49 -2.33
CA ILE A 274 -2.79 -15.33 -3.65
C ILE A 274 -3.55 -14.27 -4.45
N GLU A 275 -4.87 -14.36 -4.46
CA GLU A 275 -5.72 -13.42 -5.19
C GLU A 275 -5.55 -11.96 -4.72
N MET A 276 -5.53 -11.71 -3.41
CA MET A 276 -5.45 -10.35 -2.85
C MET A 276 -4.10 -9.68 -2.98
N VAL A 277 -3.01 -10.44 -3.12
CA VAL A 277 -1.65 -9.89 -3.19
C VAL A 277 -1.04 -9.99 -4.59
N THR A 278 -1.65 -10.76 -5.50
CA THR A 278 -1.21 -10.88 -6.90
C THR A 278 -2.30 -10.42 -7.87
N TYR A 279 -3.29 -11.26 -8.18
CA TYR A 279 -4.21 -11.06 -9.29
C TYR A 279 -5.07 -9.80 -9.17
N ARG A 280 -5.66 -9.53 -8.01
CA ARG A 280 -6.53 -8.35 -7.81
C ARG A 280 -5.77 -7.04 -7.90
N PRO A 281 -4.66 -6.81 -7.18
CA PRO A 281 -3.94 -5.55 -7.34
C PRO A 281 -3.41 -5.38 -8.77
N GLN A 282 -2.93 -6.44 -9.43
CA GLN A 282 -2.53 -6.37 -10.85
C GLN A 282 -3.68 -5.96 -11.79
N GLN A 283 -4.89 -6.46 -11.53
CA GLN A 283 -6.09 -6.12 -12.30
C GLN A 283 -6.54 -4.68 -12.06
N ILE A 284 -6.58 -4.24 -10.80
CA ILE A 284 -7.07 -2.92 -10.39
C ILE A 284 -6.18 -1.81 -10.94
N PHE A 285 -4.85 -2.03 -10.90
CA PHE A 285 -3.86 -1.02 -11.28
C PHE A 285 -3.27 -1.26 -12.67
N ASN A 286 -3.80 -2.21 -13.45
CA ASN A 286 -3.34 -2.55 -14.80
C ASN A 286 -1.82 -2.78 -14.89
N SER A 287 -1.29 -3.59 -13.99
CA SER A 287 0.15 -3.74 -13.74
C SER A 287 0.54 -5.21 -13.78
N GLN A 288 0.35 -5.85 -14.93
CA GLN A 288 0.70 -7.26 -15.12
C GLN A 288 2.22 -7.45 -15.07
N PRO A 289 2.73 -8.43 -14.31
CA PRO A 289 4.16 -8.68 -14.23
C PRO A 289 4.69 -9.22 -15.56
N ALA A 290 5.92 -8.85 -15.90
CA ALA A 290 6.63 -9.47 -17.02
C ALA A 290 6.80 -10.99 -16.79
N PRO A 291 6.99 -11.80 -17.86
CA PRO A 291 7.37 -13.20 -17.70
C PRO A 291 8.54 -13.40 -16.73
N ASP A 292 8.57 -14.55 -16.07
CA ASP A 292 9.60 -14.90 -15.08
C ASP A 292 9.76 -13.87 -13.94
N THR A 293 8.62 -13.33 -13.51
CA THR A 293 8.51 -12.47 -12.33
C THR A 293 7.63 -13.13 -11.28
N TYR A 294 8.22 -13.60 -10.19
CA TYR A 294 7.54 -14.38 -9.16
C TYR A 294 8.32 -14.41 -7.85
N THR A 295 7.61 -14.75 -6.78
CA THR A 295 8.16 -14.89 -5.42
C THR A 295 8.02 -16.34 -4.98
N VAL A 296 9.11 -16.92 -4.46
CA VAL A 296 9.11 -18.24 -3.85
C VAL A 296 8.99 -18.06 -2.34
N LEU A 297 7.90 -18.59 -1.78
CA LEU A 297 7.54 -18.44 -0.38
C LEU A 297 7.52 -19.81 0.31
N ASP A 298 8.11 -19.91 1.48
CA ASP A 298 8.01 -21.09 2.35
C ASP A 298 6.92 -20.88 3.40
N LEU A 299 5.84 -21.65 3.32
CA LEU A 299 4.68 -21.50 4.21
C LEU A 299 4.88 -22.10 5.60
N ASP A 300 5.87 -22.98 5.77
CA ASP A 300 6.04 -23.76 7.01
C ASP A 300 7.16 -23.21 7.91
N THR A 301 8.05 -22.39 7.35
CA THR A 301 9.10 -21.71 8.12
C THR A 301 8.48 -20.67 9.05
N SER A 302 8.80 -20.74 10.34
CA SER A 302 8.41 -19.75 11.34
C SER A 302 9.59 -18.87 11.76
N SER A 303 9.34 -17.61 12.08
CA SER A 303 10.31 -16.70 12.68
C SER A 303 9.63 -15.80 13.73
N ILE A 304 10.43 -15.08 14.51
CA ILE A 304 9.95 -13.95 15.32
C ILE A 304 10.27 -12.68 14.52
N ILE A 305 9.33 -11.74 14.48
CA ILE A 305 9.59 -10.42 13.89
C ILE A 305 10.55 -9.67 14.81
N GLU A 306 11.76 -9.41 14.31
CA GLU A 306 12.84 -8.74 15.03
C GLU A 306 13.35 -7.58 14.19
N ARG A 307 13.59 -6.43 14.84
CA ARG A 307 14.04 -5.20 14.17
C ARG A 307 15.35 -5.37 13.39
N ASP A 308 16.26 -6.21 13.90
CA ASP A 308 17.60 -6.40 13.32
C ASP A 308 17.57 -7.15 11.97
N ASN A 309 16.44 -7.77 11.63
CA ASN A 309 16.25 -8.50 10.38
C ASN A 309 15.47 -7.70 9.32
N LEU A 310 15.13 -6.43 9.60
CA LEU A 310 14.36 -5.57 8.69
C LEU A 310 15.29 -4.74 7.80
N HIS A 311 14.93 -4.59 6.53
CA HIS A 311 15.62 -3.79 5.52
C HIS A 311 15.11 -2.34 5.47
N THR A 312 13.87 -2.09 5.90
CA THR A 312 13.34 -0.71 5.98
C THR A 312 14.27 0.16 6.85
N LEU A 313 14.60 1.36 6.36
CA LEU A 313 15.59 2.21 7.03
C LEU A 313 15.16 2.60 8.45
N CYS A 314 13.85 2.69 8.70
CA CYS A 314 13.35 3.09 10.00
C CYS A 314 13.65 2.07 11.12
N GLY A 315 13.91 0.80 10.78
CA GLY A 315 14.45 -0.21 11.69
C GLY A 315 13.54 -0.56 12.87
N TRP A 316 12.23 -0.61 12.68
CA TRP A 316 11.26 -1.10 13.68
C TRP A 316 10.02 -1.67 13.01
N SER A 317 9.17 -2.35 13.78
CA SER A 317 7.86 -2.83 13.32
C SER A 317 6.85 -2.78 14.48
N PRO A 318 5.56 -2.46 14.25
CA PRO A 318 4.53 -2.59 15.28
C PRO A 318 4.26 -4.06 15.66
N PHE A 319 4.78 -5.02 14.91
CA PHE A 319 4.60 -6.45 15.12
C PHE A 319 5.82 -7.12 15.77
N GLU A 320 6.77 -6.34 16.27
CA GLU A 320 7.99 -6.85 16.91
C GLU A 320 7.66 -7.82 18.06
N GLY A 321 8.35 -8.97 18.08
CA GLY A 321 8.12 -10.05 19.05
C GLY A 321 7.01 -11.04 18.67
N MET A 322 6.21 -10.76 17.65
CA MET A 322 5.21 -11.71 17.16
C MET A 322 5.87 -12.89 16.44
N ARG A 323 5.39 -14.10 16.71
CA ARG A 323 5.75 -15.29 15.93
C ARG A 323 4.89 -15.36 14.69
N VAL A 324 5.53 -15.49 13.53
CA VAL A 324 4.88 -15.58 12.22
C VAL A 324 5.37 -16.79 11.42
N TRP A 325 4.58 -17.19 10.44
CA TRP A 325 4.89 -18.23 9.45
C TRP A 325 4.88 -17.64 8.05
N GLY A 326 5.63 -18.23 7.13
CA GLY A 326 5.84 -17.63 5.82
C GLY A 326 7.18 -16.94 5.77
N LYS A 327 8.13 -17.50 5.02
CA LYS A 327 9.43 -16.87 4.73
C LYS A 327 9.58 -16.69 3.23
N VAL A 328 9.85 -15.46 2.79
CA VAL A 328 10.26 -15.18 1.41
C VAL A 328 11.64 -15.78 1.20
N ILE A 329 11.75 -16.71 0.24
CA ILE A 329 12.99 -17.43 -0.05
C ILE A 329 13.67 -16.84 -1.27
N GLU A 330 12.90 -16.47 -2.30
CA GLU A 330 13.46 -15.84 -3.50
C GLU A 330 12.46 -14.87 -4.09
N VAL A 331 12.96 -13.79 -4.70
CA VAL A 331 12.18 -12.95 -5.61
C VAL A 331 12.89 -12.91 -6.94
N TRP A 332 12.11 -13.10 -8.01
CA TRP A 332 12.55 -13.02 -9.39
C TRP A 332 11.79 -11.92 -10.10
N ILE A 333 12.49 -11.09 -10.87
CA ILE A 333 11.92 -10.03 -11.69
C ILE A 333 12.57 -10.13 -13.08
N ARG A 334 11.75 -10.33 -14.12
CA ARG A 334 12.20 -10.43 -15.52
C ARG A 334 13.33 -11.46 -15.70
N GLY A 335 13.21 -12.63 -15.07
CA GLY A 335 14.19 -13.71 -15.15
C GLY A 335 15.48 -13.49 -14.34
N CYS A 336 15.58 -12.40 -13.59
CA CYS A 336 16.70 -12.14 -12.68
C CYS A 336 16.28 -12.45 -11.23
N LYS A 337 17.07 -13.25 -10.50
CA LYS A 337 16.90 -13.39 -9.05
C LYS A 337 17.38 -12.11 -8.38
N VAL A 338 16.46 -11.36 -7.79
CA VAL A 338 16.73 -10.06 -7.17
C VAL A 338 16.85 -10.13 -5.65
N PHE A 339 16.38 -11.21 -5.04
CA PHE A 339 16.49 -11.49 -3.60
C PHE A 339 16.63 -13.00 -3.39
N ASP A 340 17.50 -13.41 -2.46
CA ASP A 340 17.83 -14.82 -2.18
C ASP A 340 17.35 -15.32 -0.80
N GLY A 341 16.51 -14.54 -0.12
CA GLY A 341 15.99 -14.88 1.20
C GLY A 341 16.81 -14.27 2.34
N GLU A 342 17.92 -13.61 2.01
CA GLU A 342 18.79 -12.92 2.97
C GLU A 342 19.14 -11.51 2.50
N GLN A 343 19.47 -11.32 1.21
CA GLN A 343 19.96 -10.03 0.69
C GLN A 343 19.41 -9.70 -0.70
N VAL A 344 19.39 -8.40 -1.00
CA VAL A 344 19.09 -7.88 -2.35
C VAL A 344 20.32 -8.06 -3.26
N LEU A 345 20.10 -8.60 -4.46
CA LEU A 345 21.14 -9.01 -5.41
C LEU A 345 21.33 -8.05 -6.59
N VAL A 346 20.51 -7.01 -6.67
CA VAL A 346 20.55 -6.00 -7.74
C VAL A 346 20.95 -4.64 -7.20
N GLN A 347 21.49 -3.80 -8.08
CA GLN A 347 21.91 -2.45 -7.72
C GLN A 347 20.72 -1.47 -7.81
N PRO A 348 20.76 -0.34 -7.07
CA PRO A 348 19.84 0.77 -7.26
C PRO A 348 19.73 1.16 -8.75
N GLY A 349 18.49 1.42 -9.19
CA GLY A 349 18.17 1.72 -10.59
C GLY A 349 17.86 0.48 -11.46
N PHE A 350 17.78 -0.71 -10.86
CA PHE A 350 17.29 -1.91 -11.55
C PHE A 350 15.78 -1.84 -11.86
N GLY A 351 15.00 -1.26 -10.94
CA GLY A 351 13.54 -1.15 -11.06
C GLY A 351 13.10 -0.31 -12.25
N ARG A 352 11.96 -0.66 -12.85
CA ARG A 352 11.35 0.10 -13.96
C ARG A 352 10.00 0.68 -13.55
N ASN A 353 9.66 1.85 -14.12
CA ASN A 353 8.31 2.37 -14.05
C ASN A 353 7.35 1.48 -14.84
N LEU A 354 6.27 1.04 -14.21
CA LEU A 354 5.22 0.24 -14.84
C LEU A 354 4.31 1.05 -15.77
N PHE A 355 4.31 2.38 -15.64
CA PHE A 355 3.35 3.28 -16.31
C PHE A 355 4.00 4.18 -17.37
N GLY A 356 5.25 3.92 -17.74
CA GLY A 356 5.97 4.68 -18.77
C GLY A 356 6.78 5.84 -18.19
N ASP A 357 7.84 6.21 -18.91
CA ASP A 357 8.74 7.27 -18.48
C ASP A 357 8.21 8.65 -18.93
N PRO A 358 8.59 9.75 -18.27
CA PRO A 358 8.09 11.09 -18.61
C PRO A 358 8.46 11.58 -20.02
N GLU A 359 9.21 10.79 -20.80
CA GLU A 359 9.68 11.11 -22.16
C GLU A 359 9.18 10.13 -23.24
N SER A 360 8.31 9.16 -22.89
CA SER A 360 7.75 8.18 -23.85
C SER A 360 6.51 8.67 -24.59
#